data_AF-D5UKL4-F1
#
_entry.id   AF-D5UKL4-F1
#
_cell.length_a   1.000
_cell.length_b   1.000
_cell.length_c   1.000
_cell.angle_alpha   90.00
_cell.angle_beta   90.00
_cell.angle_gamma   90.00
#
_symmetry.space_group_name_H-M   'P 1'
#
loop_
_entity.id
_entity.type
_entity.pdbx_description
1 polymer ?
#
loop_
_entity_poly.entity_id
_entity_poly.type
_entity_poly.pdbx_seq_one_letter_code
_entity_poly.pdbx_strand_id
1 'polypeptide(L)'
;MRLPRTVLTLTALLLLTACAAGEPGAAPTTSAPAGGTGGGPGGGGEPTAPAEPAAPALPASCAAIELVTGARIASVDLATCLTDYIRAAGSGRFESRLEGQVSDQRWALVDGGLYAVGSRNGEPSVAVTPDTGWLFTDGTWVQADPGGSSEQMRAADGVDGYRTTSEPGMTYAMIAVAPGFTVGERAEVELADGTTTSLWPIRADGPFQPIPAIPATTTELVVWTDVPGPTARLDVTGTAVDGTGQTTTGTSTTFYEDWGQGVDLAEIEELVGVPLPRP
;
A
#
# COMPACT_ATOMS: atom_id res chain seq x y z
N MET A 1 -36.31 21.04 24.51
CA MET A 1 -35.11 20.46 25.14
C MET A 1 -34.48 19.51 24.15
N ARG A 2 -33.35 19.90 23.55
CA ARG A 2 -32.58 19.09 22.59
C ARG A 2 -31.23 18.81 23.26
N LEU A 3 -30.90 17.53 23.47
CA LEU A 3 -29.58 17.14 23.96
C LEU A 3 -28.52 17.42 22.88
N PRO A 4 -27.34 17.95 23.26
CA PRO A 4 -26.25 18.19 22.31
C PRO A 4 -25.61 16.85 21.92
N ARG A 5 -25.33 16.70 20.62
CA ARG A 5 -24.51 15.63 20.05
C ARG A 5 -23.06 15.84 20.48
N THR A 6 -22.55 14.96 21.32
CA THR A 6 -21.14 14.88 21.70
C THR A 6 -20.32 14.49 20.46
N VAL A 7 -19.52 15.42 19.95
CA VAL A 7 -18.51 15.17 18.92
C VAL A 7 -17.36 14.42 19.59
N LEU A 8 -17.13 13.18 19.17
CA LEU A 8 -16.00 12.37 19.62
C LEU A 8 -14.76 12.85 18.85
N THR A 9 -13.97 13.71 19.48
CA THR A 9 -12.70 14.20 18.96
C THR A 9 -11.67 13.06 18.99
N LEU A 10 -11.29 12.55 17.82
CA LEU A 10 -10.20 11.60 17.66
C LEU A 10 -8.87 12.38 17.77
N THR A 11 -8.40 12.58 19.00
CA THR A 11 -7.14 13.26 19.29
C THR A 11 -5.99 12.27 19.06
N ALA A 12 -5.38 12.29 17.88
CA ALA A 12 -4.12 11.60 17.62
C ALA A 12 -2.99 12.36 18.36
N LEU A 13 -2.52 11.80 19.48
CA LEU A 13 -1.32 12.26 20.19
C LEU A 13 -0.07 11.92 19.38
N LEU A 14 0.57 12.94 18.80
CA LEU A 14 1.97 12.88 18.36
C LEU A 14 2.87 13.33 19.52
N LEU A 15 3.39 12.37 20.28
CA LEU A 15 4.47 12.58 21.25
C LEU A 15 5.79 12.14 20.61
N LEU A 16 6.57 13.10 20.12
CA LEU A 16 7.95 12.88 19.68
C LEU A 16 8.90 13.40 20.76
N THR A 17 9.24 12.52 21.71
CA THR A 17 10.40 12.69 22.59
C THR A 17 11.67 12.40 21.82
N ALA A 18 12.48 13.43 21.61
CA ALA A 18 13.84 13.32 21.15
C ALA A 18 14.75 12.76 22.26
N CYS A 19 15.56 11.74 21.95
CA CYS A 19 16.92 11.63 22.47
C CYS A 19 17.80 10.76 21.57
N ALA A 20 19.03 11.24 21.45
CA ALA A 20 20.04 10.93 20.45
C ALA A 20 20.86 9.66 20.73
N ALA A 21 21.28 9.03 19.63
CA ALA A 21 22.61 8.55 19.25
C ALA A 21 23.45 7.61 20.15
N GLY A 22 23.92 6.52 19.54
CA GLY A 22 25.09 5.74 19.97
C GLY A 22 25.39 4.57 19.02
N GLU A 23 26.56 4.60 18.38
CA GLU A 23 27.09 3.84 17.23
C GLU A 23 27.41 2.32 17.40
N PRO A 24 27.77 1.60 16.30
CA PRO A 24 27.76 0.14 16.20
C PRO A 24 29.07 -0.54 16.65
N GLY A 25 28.94 -1.76 17.21
CA GLY A 25 30.04 -2.62 17.63
C GLY A 25 30.21 -3.87 16.76
N ALA A 26 31.45 -4.10 16.33
CA ALA A 26 31.92 -5.09 15.37
C ALA A 26 31.64 -6.58 15.66
N ALA A 27 31.54 -7.37 14.58
CA ALA A 27 31.73 -8.82 14.57
C ALA A 27 33.24 -9.17 14.75
N PRO A 28 33.62 -10.38 15.19
CA PRO A 28 33.84 -11.43 14.18
C PRO A 28 33.71 -12.91 14.65
N THR A 29 33.48 -13.76 13.63
CA THR A 29 33.93 -15.15 13.40
C THR A 29 33.76 -16.24 14.47
N THR A 30 33.11 -17.34 14.07
CA THR A 30 33.48 -18.68 14.55
C THR A 30 33.49 -19.66 13.37
N SER A 31 34.62 -20.34 13.22
CA SER A 31 34.93 -21.30 12.15
C SER A 31 34.13 -22.59 12.26
N ALA A 32 33.60 -23.07 11.14
CA ALA A 32 33.08 -24.43 11.00
C ALA A 32 34.17 -25.39 10.50
N PRO A 33 34.19 -26.67 10.93
CA PRO A 33 35.03 -27.67 10.30
C PRO A 33 34.33 -28.32 9.10
N ALA A 34 35.15 -28.66 8.11
CA ALA A 34 34.77 -29.38 6.90
C ALA A 34 34.74 -30.91 7.11
N GLY A 35 33.85 -31.56 6.37
CA GLY A 35 33.80 -32.99 6.11
C GLY A 35 32.45 -33.32 5.47
N GLY A 36 32.32 -34.08 4.39
CA GLY A 36 33.25 -34.81 3.56
C GLY A 36 32.49 -35.26 2.30
N THR A 37 33.26 -35.61 1.28
CA THR A 37 32.85 -35.90 -0.09
C THR A 37 32.21 -37.27 -0.31
N GLY A 38 31.31 -37.34 -1.29
CA GLY A 38 30.89 -38.53 -2.04
C GLY A 38 29.60 -38.19 -2.80
N GLY A 39 29.44 -38.30 -4.12
CA GLY A 39 30.19 -38.95 -5.19
C GLY A 39 29.16 -39.64 -6.09
N GLY A 40 28.97 -39.18 -7.34
CA GLY A 40 28.16 -39.89 -8.35
C GLY A 40 27.43 -38.99 -9.36
N PRO A 41 27.69 -39.11 -10.68
CA PRO A 41 27.16 -38.23 -11.72
C PRO A 41 25.84 -38.75 -12.32
N GLY A 42 24.91 -37.86 -12.63
CA GLY A 42 23.71 -38.23 -13.39
C GLY A 42 22.86 -37.03 -13.78
N GLY A 43 22.79 -36.78 -15.09
CA GLY A 43 21.68 -36.06 -15.74
C GLY A 43 21.70 -34.55 -15.58
N GLY A 44 22.31 -33.86 -16.56
CA GLY A 44 22.05 -32.46 -16.81
C GLY A 44 20.59 -32.26 -17.23
N GLY A 45 19.74 -31.96 -16.25
CA GLY A 45 18.58 -31.13 -16.46
C GLY A 45 18.97 -29.75 -15.92
N GLU A 46 19.13 -28.78 -16.82
CA GLU A 46 19.16 -27.38 -16.42
C GLU A 46 17.90 -27.14 -15.59
N PRO A 47 17.99 -26.60 -14.36
CA PRO A 47 16.81 -26.27 -13.59
C PRO A 47 15.97 -25.34 -14.46
N THR A 48 14.80 -25.81 -14.91
CA THR A 48 13.83 -24.94 -15.55
C THR A 48 13.49 -23.90 -14.49
N ALA A 49 13.95 -22.67 -14.69
CA ALA A 49 13.60 -21.57 -13.81
C ALA A 49 12.06 -21.57 -13.67
N PRO A 50 11.51 -21.41 -12.45
CA PRO A 50 10.09 -21.29 -12.28
C PRO A 50 9.56 -20.25 -13.27
N ALA A 51 8.54 -20.62 -14.05
CA ALA A 51 7.95 -19.69 -15.00
C ALA A 51 7.48 -18.46 -14.23
N GLU A 52 7.97 -17.29 -14.62
CA GLU A 52 7.55 -16.01 -14.04
C GLU A 52 6.02 -15.91 -14.18
N PRO A 53 5.29 -15.57 -13.11
CA PRO A 53 3.84 -15.43 -13.17
C PRO A 53 3.46 -14.46 -14.28
N ALA A 54 2.49 -14.87 -15.12
CA ALA A 54 2.03 -14.04 -16.21
C ALA A 54 1.45 -12.73 -15.68
N ALA A 55 1.79 -11.61 -16.33
CA ALA A 55 1.24 -10.31 -15.99
C ALA A 55 -0.30 -10.33 -16.00
N PRO A 56 -0.98 -9.61 -15.09
CA PRO A 56 -2.43 -9.54 -15.06
C PRO A 56 -3.02 -9.12 -16.40
N ALA A 57 -4.15 -9.73 -16.77
CA ALA A 57 -4.87 -9.35 -17.99
C ALA A 57 -5.43 -7.94 -17.83
N LEU A 58 -5.30 -7.12 -18.88
CA LEU A 58 -5.82 -5.76 -18.88
C LEU A 58 -7.36 -5.76 -18.94
N PRO A 59 -8.07 -5.15 -17.97
CA PRO A 59 -9.52 -5.06 -18.01
C PRO A 59 -10.03 -4.23 -19.18
N ALA A 60 -11.23 -4.54 -19.67
CA ALA A 60 -11.87 -3.79 -20.75
C ALA A 60 -12.10 -2.30 -20.40
N SER A 61 -12.33 -1.99 -19.11
CA SER A 61 -12.44 -0.63 -18.60
C SER A 61 -11.15 0.18 -18.78
N CYS A 62 -9.99 -0.46 -18.76
CA CYS A 62 -8.70 0.18 -19.02
C CYS A 62 -8.37 0.28 -20.51
N ALA A 63 -8.80 -0.69 -21.32
CA ALA A 63 -8.56 -0.66 -22.76
C ALA A 63 -9.25 0.53 -23.48
N ALA A 64 -10.24 1.15 -22.84
CA ALA A 64 -10.92 2.34 -23.34
C ALA A 64 -10.13 3.65 -23.10
N ILE A 65 -9.08 3.62 -22.27
CA ILE A 65 -8.26 4.81 -21.96
C ILE A 65 -7.12 4.91 -22.95
N GLU A 66 -7.06 6.04 -23.66
CA GLU A 66 -5.97 6.36 -24.58
C GLU A 66 -4.91 7.23 -23.88
N LEU A 67 -3.65 6.78 -23.88
CA LEU A 67 -2.52 7.55 -23.34
C LEU A 67 -1.86 8.38 -24.45
N VAL A 68 -2.47 9.52 -24.75
CA VAL A 68 -1.94 10.52 -25.69
C VAL A 68 -1.96 11.88 -25.02
N THR A 69 -0.89 12.66 -25.19
CA THR A 69 -0.78 14.01 -24.62
C THR A 69 -2.03 14.85 -24.89
N GLY A 70 -2.60 15.42 -23.82
CA GLY A 70 -3.80 16.26 -23.86
C GLY A 70 -5.12 15.50 -23.84
N ALA A 71 -5.11 14.15 -23.92
CA ALA A 71 -6.32 13.35 -23.79
C ALA A 71 -6.97 13.59 -22.43
N ARG A 72 -8.30 13.76 -22.45
CA ARG A 72 -9.12 13.95 -21.24
C ARG A 72 -9.72 12.61 -20.84
N ILE A 73 -9.65 12.31 -19.55
CA ILE A 73 -10.21 11.09 -18.97
C ILE A 73 -11.19 11.51 -17.88
N ALA A 74 -12.42 11.00 -17.93
CA ALA A 74 -13.38 11.24 -16.87
C ALA A 74 -12.90 10.52 -15.59
N SER A 75 -13.07 11.15 -14.43
CA SER A 75 -12.61 10.59 -13.15
C SER A 75 -13.20 9.22 -12.84
N VAL A 76 -14.47 9.00 -13.21
CA VAL A 76 -15.15 7.71 -13.05
C VAL A 76 -14.54 6.64 -13.94
N ASP A 77 -14.12 6.96 -15.16
CA ASP A 77 -13.51 6.00 -16.09
C ASP A 77 -12.12 5.59 -15.59
N LEU A 78 -11.30 6.55 -15.15
CA LEU A 78 -10.00 6.26 -14.55
C LEU A 78 -10.15 5.45 -13.25
N ALA A 79 -11.05 5.87 -12.35
CA ALA A 79 -11.33 5.16 -11.11
C ALA A 79 -11.77 3.70 -11.37
N THR A 80 -12.64 3.49 -12.35
CA THR A 80 -13.10 2.15 -12.76
C THR A 80 -11.95 1.32 -13.30
N CYS A 81 -11.16 1.86 -14.24
CA CYS A 81 -9.99 1.15 -14.76
C CYS A 81 -9.02 0.73 -13.66
N LEU A 82 -8.58 1.65 -12.80
CA LEU A 82 -7.60 1.33 -11.75
C LEU A 82 -8.16 0.28 -10.78
N THR A 83 -9.43 0.40 -10.41
CA THR A 83 -10.08 -0.55 -9.49
C THR A 83 -10.25 -1.94 -10.12
N ASP A 84 -10.66 -2.00 -11.39
CA ASP A 84 -10.78 -3.26 -12.11
C ASP A 84 -9.42 -3.91 -12.33
N TYR A 85 -8.37 -3.11 -12.54
CA TYR A 85 -7.01 -3.62 -12.66
C TYR A 85 -6.52 -4.21 -11.34
N ILE A 86 -6.74 -3.53 -10.20
CA ILE A 86 -6.43 -4.07 -8.86
C ILE A 86 -7.13 -5.42 -8.65
N ARG A 87 -8.42 -5.53 -9.03
CA ARG A 87 -9.18 -6.79 -8.93
C ARG A 87 -8.64 -7.87 -9.87
N ALA A 88 -8.31 -7.53 -11.11
CA ALA A 88 -7.79 -8.46 -12.09
C ALA A 88 -6.38 -8.96 -11.73
N ALA A 89 -5.56 -8.09 -11.14
CA ALA A 89 -4.27 -8.47 -10.59
C ALA A 89 -4.43 -9.43 -9.40
N GLY A 90 -5.45 -9.23 -8.57
CA GLY A 90 -5.74 -10.08 -7.42
C GLY A 90 -4.73 -9.97 -6.27
N SER A 91 -3.51 -9.51 -6.54
CA SER A 91 -2.49 -9.19 -5.54
C SER A 91 -1.58 -8.07 -6.01
N GLY A 92 -0.83 -7.51 -5.07
CA GLY A 92 0.22 -6.55 -5.37
C GLY A 92 0.95 -6.08 -4.13
N ARG A 93 1.90 -5.18 -4.36
CA ARG A 93 2.66 -4.48 -3.32
C ARG A 93 2.63 -2.98 -3.58
N PHE A 94 2.62 -2.20 -2.52
CA PHE A 94 2.93 -0.78 -2.63
C PHE A 94 3.81 -0.29 -1.49
N GLU A 95 4.64 0.70 -1.79
CA GLU A 95 5.43 1.45 -0.83
C GLU A 95 5.04 2.93 -0.92
N SER A 96 4.62 3.53 0.20
CA SER A 96 4.34 4.96 0.30
C SER A 96 5.41 5.68 1.10
N ARG A 97 5.86 6.83 0.59
CA ARG A 97 6.83 7.72 1.23
C ARG A 97 6.19 9.08 1.50
N LEU A 98 6.26 9.54 2.74
CA LEU A 98 5.78 10.85 3.18
C LEU A 98 6.61 11.37 4.36
N GLU A 99 7.25 12.53 4.23
CA GLU A 99 7.98 13.21 5.32
C GLU A 99 9.00 12.31 6.07
N GLY A 100 9.73 11.47 5.33
CA GLY A 100 10.69 10.52 5.91
C GLY A 100 10.07 9.29 6.57
N GLN A 101 8.74 9.17 6.54
CA GLN A 101 8.04 7.93 6.85
C GLN A 101 7.94 7.08 5.59
N VAL A 102 8.17 5.78 5.75
CA VAL A 102 7.96 4.77 4.72
C VAL A 102 6.93 3.78 5.23
N SER A 103 5.91 3.47 4.43
CA SER A 103 5.00 2.36 4.70
C SER A 103 4.99 1.41 3.53
N ASP A 104 5.14 0.12 3.79
CA ASP A 104 5.08 -0.92 2.78
C ASP A 104 3.87 -1.80 3.05
N GLN A 105 3.18 -2.22 2.00
CA GLN A 105 2.06 -3.14 2.07
C GLN A 105 2.12 -4.17 0.96
N ARG A 106 1.92 -5.43 1.32
CA ARG A 106 1.58 -6.52 0.39
C ARG A 106 0.16 -6.96 0.62
N TRP A 107 -0.57 -7.25 -0.46
CA TRP A 107 -1.97 -7.63 -0.37
C TRP A 107 -2.38 -8.66 -1.42
N ALA A 108 -3.36 -9.48 -1.08
CA ALA A 108 -4.02 -10.43 -1.96
C ALA A 108 -5.53 -10.44 -1.67
N LEU A 109 -6.32 -10.24 -2.72
CA LEU A 109 -7.76 -10.39 -2.72
C LEU A 109 -8.11 -11.87 -2.83
N VAL A 110 -9.06 -12.31 -2.02
CA VAL A 110 -9.59 -13.67 -2.03
C VAL A 110 -11.11 -13.63 -1.97
N ASP A 111 -11.75 -14.76 -2.28
CA ASP A 111 -13.18 -14.89 -2.10
C ASP A 111 -13.54 -14.62 -0.63
N GLY A 112 -14.37 -13.59 -0.40
CA GLY A 112 -14.82 -13.21 0.93
C GLY A 112 -13.89 -12.26 1.70
N GLY A 113 -12.77 -11.79 1.13
CA GLY A 113 -11.97 -10.78 1.81
C GLY A 113 -10.58 -10.49 1.24
N LEU A 114 -9.67 -10.16 2.16
CA LEU A 114 -8.33 -9.63 1.90
C LEU A 114 -7.33 -10.30 2.84
N TYR A 115 -6.20 -10.75 2.30
CA TYR A 115 -4.96 -10.90 3.05
C TYR A 115 -4.10 -9.67 2.83
N ALA A 116 -3.55 -9.10 3.89
CA ALA A 116 -2.60 -8.01 3.77
C ALA A 116 -1.61 -7.98 4.93
N VAL A 117 -0.39 -7.54 4.65
CA VAL A 117 0.63 -7.25 5.67
C VAL A 117 1.17 -5.87 5.40
N GLY A 118 1.28 -5.07 6.45
CA GLY A 118 1.83 -3.73 6.40
C GLY A 118 3.00 -3.57 7.33
N SER A 119 4.00 -2.82 6.90
CA SER A 119 5.09 -2.32 7.73
C SER A 119 5.16 -0.79 7.70
N ARG A 120 5.77 -0.22 8.74
CA ARG A 120 6.08 1.21 8.83
C ARG A 120 7.53 1.37 9.27
N ASN A 121 8.33 2.07 8.47
CA ASN A 121 9.76 2.28 8.67
C ASN A 121 10.54 0.97 8.90
N GLY A 122 10.12 -0.11 8.22
CA GLY A 122 10.71 -1.44 8.35
C GLY A 122 10.22 -2.26 9.55
N GLU A 123 9.41 -1.68 10.43
CA GLU A 123 8.78 -2.43 11.53
C GLU A 123 7.40 -2.96 11.12
N PRO A 124 7.02 -4.19 11.50
CA PRO A 124 5.67 -4.68 11.29
C PRO A 124 4.64 -3.75 11.92
N SER A 125 3.50 -3.59 11.27
CA SER A 125 2.44 -2.69 11.76
C SER A 125 1.08 -3.35 11.81
N VAL A 126 0.73 -4.15 10.81
CA VAL A 126 -0.59 -4.76 10.70
C VAL A 126 -0.54 -6.04 9.87
N ALA A 127 -1.36 -7.01 10.23
CA ALA A 127 -1.62 -8.21 9.45
C ALA A 127 -3.13 -8.43 9.38
N VAL A 128 -3.63 -8.77 8.20
CA VAL A 128 -5.07 -8.92 7.91
C VAL A 128 -5.29 -10.23 7.18
N THR A 129 -6.37 -10.92 7.55
CA THR A 129 -6.93 -12.10 6.89
C THR A 129 -8.40 -11.82 6.56
N PRO A 130 -9.13 -12.63 5.79
CA PRO A 130 -10.55 -12.39 5.56
C PRO A 130 -11.38 -12.22 6.84
N ASP A 131 -11.09 -13.01 7.89
CA ASP A 131 -11.95 -13.10 9.08
C ASP A 131 -11.48 -12.24 10.27
N THR A 132 -10.19 -11.93 10.36
CA THR A 132 -9.60 -11.22 11.51
C THR A 132 -8.32 -10.48 11.13
N GLY A 133 -7.70 -9.81 12.08
CA GLY A 133 -6.40 -9.17 11.89
C GLY A 133 -5.68 -8.94 13.21
N TRP A 134 -4.46 -8.43 13.08
CA TRP A 134 -3.59 -8.11 14.20
C TRP A 134 -2.97 -6.75 13.96
N LEU A 135 -2.81 -5.99 15.04
CA LEU A 135 -2.05 -4.75 15.05
C LEU A 135 -0.77 -4.99 15.86
N PHE A 136 0.37 -4.57 15.33
CA PHE A 136 1.62 -4.61 16.07
C PHE A 136 1.75 -3.35 16.92
N THR A 137 1.81 -3.52 18.24
CA THR A 137 1.95 -2.42 19.21
C THR A 137 2.89 -2.85 20.32
N ASP A 138 3.78 -1.94 20.71
CA ASP A 138 4.73 -2.14 21.82
C ASP A 138 5.54 -3.46 21.73
N GLY A 139 5.95 -3.83 20.51
CA GLY A 139 6.73 -5.05 20.25
C GLY A 139 5.92 -6.35 20.23
N THR A 140 4.59 -6.27 20.26
CA THR A 140 3.70 -7.44 20.33
C THR A 140 2.55 -7.36 19.33
N TRP A 141 2.14 -8.51 18.81
CA TRP A 141 0.93 -8.61 17.98
C TRP A 141 -0.30 -8.74 18.87
N VAL A 142 -1.24 -7.82 18.71
CA VAL A 142 -2.53 -7.83 19.39
C VAL A 142 -3.61 -8.19 18.37
N GLN A 143 -4.31 -9.29 18.63
CA GLN A 143 -5.43 -9.70 17.79
C GLN A 143 -6.60 -8.73 17.93
N ALA A 144 -7.18 -8.33 16.81
CA ALA A 144 -8.39 -7.53 16.75
C ALA A 144 -9.60 -8.29 17.32
N ASP A 145 -10.19 -7.76 18.39
CA ASP A 145 -11.45 -8.26 18.96
C ASP A 145 -12.28 -7.09 19.51
N PRO A 146 -13.37 -6.69 18.83
CA PRO A 146 -14.27 -5.62 19.29
C PRO A 146 -14.95 -5.89 20.65
N GLY A 147 -15.04 -7.16 21.07
CA GLY A 147 -15.60 -7.58 22.35
C GLY A 147 -14.55 -7.90 23.42
N GLY A 148 -13.27 -7.74 23.10
CA GLY A 148 -12.14 -8.14 23.92
C GLY A 148 -11.67 -7.07 24.91
N SER A 149 -10.38 -7.13 25.27
CA SER A 149 -9.71 -6.13 26.11
C SER A 149 -9.63 -4.76 25.41
N SER A 150 -9.31 -3.70 26.15
CA SER A 150 -9.13 -2.36 25.56
C SER A 150 -8.05 -2.30 24.46
N GLU A 151 -7.02 -3.14 24.56
CA GLU A 151 -5.99 -3.26 23.52
C GLU A 151 -6.52 -3.97 22.28
N GLN A 152 -7.29 -5.05 22.46
CA GLN A 152 -7.90 -5.78 21.36
C GLN A 152 -8.97 -4.97 20.63
N MET A 153 -9.72 -4.12 21.36
CA MET A 153 -10.66 -3.18 20.76
C MET A 153 -9.94 -2.14 19.90
N ARG A 154 -8.82 -1.58 20.38
CA ARG A 154 -8.00 -0.64 19.60
C ARG A 154 -7.37 -1.32 18.37
N ALA A 155 -6.92 -2.55 18.52
CA ALA A 155 -6.44 -3.35 17.39
C ALA A 155 -7.57 -3.58 16.36
N ALA A 156 -8.81 -3.81 16.81
CA ALA A 156 -9.96 -3.93 15.92
C ALA A 156 -10.23 -2.64 15.14
N ASP A 157 -10.23 -1.48 15.79
CA ASP A 157 -10.39 -0.18 15.11
C ASP A 157 -9.27 0.05 14.07
N GLY A 158 -8.02 -0.28 14.42
CA GLY A 158 -6.88 -0.15 13.52
C GLY A 158 -6.94 -1.09 12.31
N VAL A 159 -7.31 -2.35 12.53
CA VAL A 159 -7.47 -3.36 11.46
C VAL A 159 -8.64 -3.00 10.55
N ASP A 160 -9.77 -2.54 11.09
CA ASP A 160 -10.94 -2.11 10.30
C ASP A 160 -10.60 -0.89 9.40
N GLY A 161 -9.91 0.09 9.98
CA GLY A 161 -9.39 1.23 9.22
C GLY A 161 -8.45 0.78 8.10
N TYR A 162 -7.51 -0.12 8.40
CA TYR A 162 -6.56 -0.63 7.42
C TYR A 162 -7.22 -1.43 6.29
N ARG A 163 -8.19 -2.29 6.60
CA ARG A 163 -9.01 -2.98 5.58
C ARG A 163 -9.69 -1.98 4.66
N THR A 164 -10.40 -1.03 5.26
CA THR A 164 -11.17 -0.02 4.52
C THR A 164 -10.29 0.75 3.54
N THR A 165 -9.05 1.07 3.92
CA THR A 165 -8.11 1.77 3.04
C THR A 165 -7.40 0.88 2.02
N SER A 166 -7.34 -0.42 2.27
CA SER A 166 -6.68 -1.41 1.39
C SER A 166 -7.63 -2.00 0.34
N GLU A 167 -8.95 -1.87 0.55
CA GLU A 167 -9.92 -2.36 -0.41
C GLU A 167 -9.92 -1.55 -1.71
N PRO A 168 -10.13 -2.19 -2.88
CA PRO A 168 -10.18 -1.49 -4.17
C PRO A 168 -11.22 -0.35 -4.21
N GLY A 169 -12.29 -0.45 -3.40
CA GLY A 169 -13.30 0.60 -3.27
C GLY A 169 -12.75 1.94 -2.79
N MET A 170 -11.67 1.94 -2.00
CA MET A 170 -11.01 3.17 -1.56
C MET A 170 -10.32 3.88 -2.73
N THR A 171 -9.61 3.14 -3.58
CA THR A 171 -9.01 3.69 -4.82
C THR A 171 -10.08 4.32 -5.69
N TYR A 172 -11.21 3.64 -5.88
CA TYR A 172 -12.34 4.21 -6.62
C TYR A 172 -12.80 5.53 -6.01
N ALA A 173 -13.06 5.54 -4.70
CA ALA A 173 -13.57 6.71 -3.99
C ALA A 173 -12.62 7.91 -4.10
N MET A 174 -11.31 7.70 -3.94
CA MET A 174 -10.30 8.76 -4.02
C MET A 174 -10.16 9.35 -5.42
N ILE A 175 -10.23 8.52 -6.46
CA ILE A 175 -10.01 8.95 -7.85
C ILE A 175 -11.28 9.56 -8.45
N ALA A 176 -12.45 9.00 -8.17
CA ALA A 176 -13.71 9.38 -8.81
C ALA A 176 -14.18 10.80 -8.45
N VAL A 177 -13.74 11.35 -7.31
CA VAL A 177 -14.13 12.70 -6.86
C VAL A 177 -13.33 13.83 -7.50
N ALA A 178 -12.23 13.51 -8.20
CA ALA A 178 -11.45 14.50 -8.91
C ALA A 178 -12.29 15.19 -10.01
N PRO A 179 -11.99 16.44 -10.40
CA PRO A 179 -12.77 17.17 -11.40
C PRO A 179 -12.65 16.62 -12.83
N GLY A 180 -11.67 15.74 -13.07
CA GLY A 180 -11.30 15.19 -14.36
C GLY A 180 -9.81 14.92 -14.37
N PHE A 181 -9.33 14.28 -15.44
CA PHE A 181 -7.91 13.99 -15.63
C PHE A 181 -7.45 14.35 -17.03
N THR A 182 -6.19 14.76 -17.15
CA THR A 182 -5.50 15.00 -18.41
C THR A 182 -4.21 14.20 -18.48
N VAL A 183 -4.01 13.52 -19.60
CA VAL A 183 -2.74 12.86 -19.94
C VAL A 183 -1.72 13.93 -20.34
N GLY A 184 -0.57 13.98 -19.68
CA GLY A 184 0.54 14.86 -20.04
C GLY A 184 1.52 14.20 -21.02
N GLU A 185 2.58 14.91 -21.36
CA GLU A 185 3.71 14.32 -22.09
C GLU A 185 4.43 13.30 -21.20
N ARG A 186 4.98 12.24 -21.81
CA ARG A 186 5.83 11.30 -21.08
C ARG A 186 7.00 12.02 -20.44
N ALA A 187 7.33 11.62 -19.22
CA ALA A 187 8.46 12.17 -18.49
C ALA A 187 9.22 11.06 -17.79
N GLU A 188 10.52 11.28 -17.61
CA GLU A 188 11.36 10.43 -16.79
C GLU A 188 10.99 10.61 -15.32
N VAL A 189 10.72 9.49 -14.64
CA VAL A 189 10.41 9.44 -13.22
C VAL A 189 11.19 8.34 -12.54
N GLU A 190 11.62 8.62 -11.31
CA GLU A 190 12.29 7.66 -10.44
C GLU A 190 11.24 6.74 -9.76
N LEU A 191 11.57 5.45 -9.68
CA LEU A 191 10.79 4.39 -9.00
C LEU A 191 11.38 4.08 -7.62
N ALA A 192 10.77 3.15 -6.88
CA ALA A 192 11.15 2.84 -5.50
C ALA A 192 12.62 2.36 -5.37
N ASP A 193 13.09 1.60 -6.35
CA ASP A 193 14.44 1.02 -6.42
C ASP A 193 15.52 2.02 -6.89
N GLY A 194 15.14 3.28 -7.16
CA GLY A 194 16.03 4.32 -7.67
C GLY A 194 16.28 4.25 -9.17
N THR A 195 15.66 3.30 -9.89
CA THR A 195 15.69 3.30 -11.35
C THR A 195 14.83 4.43 -11.89
N THR A 196 15.18 4.92 -13.09
CA THR A 196 14.41 5.93 -13.81
C THR A 196 13.81 5.30 -15.06
N THR A 197 12.54 5.60 -15.31
CA THR A 197 11.84 5.18 -16.52
C THR A 197 10.92 6.29 -17.04
N SER A 198 10.64 6.26 -18.33
CA SER A 198 9.70 7.17 -18.97
C SER A 198 8.27 6.68 -18.69
N LEU A 199 7.38 7.49 -18.12
CA LEU A 199 5.97 7.13 -17.91
C LEU A 199 5.02 8.24 -18.37
N TRP A 200 3.76 7.88 -18.65
CA TRP A 200 2.68 8.82 -18.87
C TRP A 200 2.16 9.36 -17.53
N PRO A 201 2.16 10.69 -17.32
CA PRO A 201 1.44 11.29 -16.21
C PRO A 201 -0.04 11.50 -16.56
N ILE A 202 -0.94 11.02 -15.72
CA ILE A 202 -2.37 11.30 -15.76
C ILE A 202 -2.67 12.21 -14.56
N ARG A 203 -2.84 13.51 -14.81
CA ARG A 203 -2.95 14.54 -13.77
C ARG A 203 -4.40 14.92 -13.54
N ALA A 204 -4.80 15.09 -12.27
CA ALA A 204 -6.09 15.68 -11.95
C ALA A 204 -6.17 17.12 -12.50
N ASP A 205 -7.33 17.49 -13.03
CA ASP A 205 -7.55 18.78 -13.70
C ASP A 205 -7.63 19.98 -12.74
N GLY A 206 -7.63 19.73 -11.44
CA GLY A 206 -7.60 20.76 -10.40
C GLY A 206 -7.74 20.18 -9.00
N PRO A 207 -7.65 21.03 -7.96
CA PRO A 207 -7.78 20.61 -6.57
C PRO A 207 -9.16 20.04 -6.24
N PHE A 208 -9.21 19.10 -5.32
CA PHE A 208 -10.45 18.48 -4.83
C PHE A 208 -10.29 17.99 -3.39
N GLN A 209 -11.40 17.72 -2.70
CA GLN A 209 -11.36 17.00 -1.43
C GLN A 209 -11.62 15.51 -1.70
N PRO A 210 -10.68 14.61 -1.34
CA PRO A 210 -10.74 13.20 -1.72
C PRO A 210 -11.97 12.49 -1.14
N ILE A 211 -12.28 12.72 0.13
CA ILE A 211 -13.55 12.32 0.76
C ILE A 211 -13.87 13.29 1.92
N PRO A 212 -15.15 13.52 2.27
CA PRO A 212 -15.55 14.45 3.34
C PRO A 212 -14.94 14.16 4.71
N ALA A 213 -14.52 12.92 4.96
CA ALA A 213 -13.91 12.49 6.22
C ALA A 213 -12.41 12.81 6.33
N ILE A 214 -11.73 13.14 5.22
CA ILE A 214 -10.32 13.52 5.22
C ILE A 214 -10.25 15.05 5.19
N PRO A 215 -9.79 15.72 6.27
CA PRO A 215 -9.73 17.18 6.37
C PRO A 215 -8.51 17.76 5.62
N ALA A 216 -8.24 17.24 4.43
CA ALA A 216 -7.17 17.70 3.56
C ALA A 216 -7.72 17.95 2.16
N THR A 217 -7.29 19.04 1.53
CA THR A 217 -7.53 19.31 0.12
C THR A 217 -6.38 18.74 -0.68
N THR A 218 -6.67 17.82 -1.59
CA THR A 218 -5.71 17.37 -2.60
C THR A 218 -5.51 18.51 -3.59
N THR A 219 -4.30 19.06 -3.65
CA THR A 219 -3.92 20.15 -4.54
C THR A 219 -3.33 19.63 -5.84
N GLU A 220 -2.71 18.46 -5.82
CA GLU A 220 -2.19 17.76 -6.98
C GLU A 220 -2.37 16.24 -6.80
N LEU A 221 -2.79 15.57 -7.87
CA LEU A 221 -2.76 14.11 -7.97
C LEU A 221 -2.23 13.73 -9.35
N VAL A 222 -1.22 12.86 -9.40
CA VAL A 222 -0.64 12.34 -10.64
C VAL A 222 -0.53 10.83 -10.56
N VAL A 223 -1.22 10.13 -11.46
CA VAL A 223 -1.02 8.69 -11.70
C VAL A 223 0.02 8.53 -12.79
N TRP A 224 1.10 7.82 -12.50
CA TRP A 224 2.17 7.51 -13.44
C TRP A 224 2.08 6.06 -13.90
N THR A 225 2.03 5.87 -15.21
CA THR A 225 1.84 4.55 -15.79
C THR A 225 2.43 4.44 -17.20
N ASP A 226 2.82 3.23 -17.60
CA ASP A 226 3.27 2.95 -18.96
C ASP A 226 2.09 2.63 -19.90
N VAL A 227 1.12 1.88 -19.39
CA VAL A 227 -0.12 1.44 -20.06
C VAL A 227 -1.30 1.59 -19.11
N PRO A 228 -2.54 1.87 -19.55
CA PRO A 228 -3.67 2.02 -18.63
C PRO A 228 -3.82 0.83 -17.67
N GLY A 229 -4.17 1.06 -16.40
CA GLY A 229 -4.36 0.00 -15.41
C GLY A 229 -3.23 -0.11 -14.39
N PRO A 230 -2.12 -0.81 -14.67
CA PRO A 230 -1.00 -0.92 -13.74
C PRO A 230 -0.42 0.46 -13.45
N THR A 231 -0.69 0.96 -12.25
CA THR A 231 -0.01 2.14 -11.75
C THR A 231 1.39 1.73 -11.35
N ALA A 232 2.40 2.51 -11.72
CA ALA A 232 3.78 2.32 -11.24
C ALA A 232 4.07 3.27 -10.08
N ARG A 233 3.52 4.50 -10.16
CA ARG A 233 3.67 5.52 -9.13
C ARG A 233 2.44 6.41 -9.05
N LEU A 234 2.11 6.86 -7.86
CA LEU A 234 1.06 7.84 -7.57
C LEU A 234 1.65 8.94 -6.70
N ASP A 235 1.61 10.18 -7.17
CA ASP A 235 1.96 11.34 -6.36
C ASP A 235 0.68 12.06 -5.93
N VAL A 236 0.56 12.33 -4.63
CA VAL A 236 -0.55 13.09 -4.05
C VAL A 236 0.00 14.20 -3.19
N THR A 237 -0.20 15.44 -3.61
CA THR A 237 0.09 16.62 -2.78
C THR A 237 -1.20 17.09 -2.14
N GLY A 238 -1.17 17.27 -0.83
CA GLY A 238 -2.32 17.70 -0.04
C GLY A 238 -1.99 18.82 0.91
N THR A 239 -3.00 19.63 1.22
CA THR A 239 -2.94 20.68 2.23
C THR A 239 -4.03 20.44 3.27
N ALA A 240 -3.64 20.32 4.54
CA ALA A 240 -4.55 20.18 5.68
C ALA A 240 -4.47 21.43 6.58
N VAL A 241 -5.58 21.75 7.25
CA VAL A 241 -5.64 22.81 8.25
C VAL A 241 -6.06 22.19 9.58
N ASP A 242 -5.24 22.35 10.61
CA ASP A 242 -5.52 21.78 11.93
C ASP A 242 -6.52 22.62 12.74
N GLY A 243 -6.87 22.14 13.94
CA GLY A 243 -7.79 22.82 14.84
C GLY A 243 -7.29 24.17 15.38
N THR A 244 -6.02 24.52 15.15
CA THR A 244 -5.42 25.81 15.50
C THR A 244 -5.39 26.78 14.32
N GLY A 245 -5.79 26.32 13.12
CA GLY A 245 -5.72 27.08 11.88
C GLY A 245 -4.35 26.99 11.20
N GLN A 246 -3.42 26.19 11.71
CA GLN A 246 -2.12 25.97 11.07
C GLN A 246 -2.31 25.10 9.83
N THR A 247 -1.69 25.53 8.73
CA THR A 247 -1.72 24.83 7.45
C THR A 247 -0.47 23.99 7.26
N THR A 248 -0.65 22.71 6.94
CA THR A 248 0.44 21.77 6.61
C THR A 248 0.24 21.27 5.18
N THR A 249 1.31 21.29 4.40
CA THR A 249 1.32 20.76 3.03
C THR A 249 2.39 19.71 2.90
N GLY A 250 2.06 18.58 2.29
CA GLY A 250 2.99 17.49 2.04
C GLY A 250 2.64 16.73 0.77
N THR A 251 3.63 16.03 0.23
CA THR A 251 3.47 15.14 -0.92
C THR A 251 3.74 13.71 -0.47
N SER A 252 2.76 12.84 -0.67
CA SER A 252 2.91 11.40 -0.55
C SER A 252 3.21 10.83 -1.94
N THR A 253 4.27 10.05 -2.05
CA THR A 253 4.57 9.28 -3.26
C THR A 253 4.37 7.80 -2.95
N THR A 254 3.49 7.14 -3.69
CA THR A 254 3.25 5.69 -3.59
C THR A 254 3.77 5.00 -4.83
N PHE A 255 4.63 4.00 -4.67
CA PHE A 255 5.12 3.12 -5.72
C PHE A 255 4.36 1.81 -5.65
N TYR A 256 4.01 1.25 -6.81
CA TYR A 256 3.27 0.00 -6.90
C TYR A 256 4.08 -1.02 -7.70
N GLU A 257 4.16 -2.23 -7.17
CA GLU A 257 5.02 -3.31 -7.66
C GLU A 257 4.28 -4.65 -7.53
N ASP A 258 4.88 -5.71 -8.08
CA ASP A 258 4.48 -7.11 -7.85
C ASP A 258 3.01 -7.44 -8.15
N TRP A 259 2.40 -6.73 -9.11
CA TRP A 259 1.04 -6.99 -9.56
C TRP A 259 0.85 -8.46 -9.98
N GLY A 260 -0.05 -9.17 -9.29
CA GLY A 260 -0.38 -10.57 -9.57
C GLY A 260 0.65 -11.61 -9.12
N GLN A 261 1.70 -11.23 -8.39
CA GLN A 261 2.74 -12.17 -7.92
C GLN A 261 2.32 -13.00 -6.68
N GLY A 262 1.12 -12.78 -6.15
CA GLY A 262 0.63 -13.37 -4.89
C GLY A 262 1.17 -12.67 -3.64
N VAL A 263 0.72 -13.15 -2.47
CA VAL A 263 1.33 -12.82 -1.17
C VAL A 263 1.78 -14.13 -0.53
N ASP A 264 2.99 -14.15 0.01
CA ASP A 264 3.45 -15.31 0.77
C ASP A 264 2.68 -15.39 2.10
N LEU A 265 1.69 -16.28 2.16
CA LEU A 265 0.89 -16.47 3.37
C LEU A 265 1.69 -17.11 4.51
N ALA A 266 2.81 -17.78 4.21
CA ALA A 266 3.71 -18.31 5.24
C ALA A 266 4.42 -17.18 6.01
N GLU A 267 4.71 -16.05 5.35
CA GLU A 267 5.22 -14.84 6.00
C GLU A 267 4.22 -14.32 7.03
N ILE A 268 2.92 -14.34 6.69
CA ILE A 268 1.87 -13.91 7.61
C ILE A 268 1.74 -14.89 8.79
N GLU A 269 1.78 -16.20 8.53
CA GLU A 269 1.78 -17.25 9.57
C GLU A 269 2.95 -17.11 10.54
N GLU A 270 4.16 -16.84 10.02
CA GLU A 270 5.37 -16.62 10.81
C GLU A 270 5.27 -15.33 11.64
N LEU A 271 4.79 -14.23 11.04
CA LEU A 271 4.65 -12.95 11.71
C LEU A 271 3.65 -13.00 12.86
N VAL A 272 2.48 -13.60 12.66
CA VAL A 272 1.42 -13.62 13.69
C VAL A 272 1.55 -14.78 14.66
N GLY A 273 2.45 -15.73 14.41
CA GLY A 273 2.69 -16.90 15.26
C GLY A 273 1.50 -17.86 15.36
N VAL A 274 0.56 -17.77 14.42
CA VAL A 274 -0.68 -18.57 14.37
C VAL A 274 -0.87 -19.10 12.95
N PRO A 275 -1.21 -20.40 12.76
CA PRO A 275 -1.53 -20.94 11.45
C PRO A 275 -2.73 -20.21 10.84
N LEU A 276 -2.64 -19.82 9.57
CA LEU A 276 -3.72 -19.16 8.86
C LEU A 276 -4.62 -20.19 8.19
N PRO A 277 -5.93 -19.90 8.04
CA PRO A 277 -6.77 -20.68 7.13
C PRO A 277 -6.20 -20.51 5.72
N ARG A 278 -5.74 -21.62 5.12
CA ARG A 278 -5.28 -21.67 3.74
C ARG A 278 -6.50 -21.73 2.80
N PRO A 279 -6.43 -21.09 1.62
CA PRO A 279 -7.47 -21.23 0.59
C PRO A 279 -7.62 -22.68 0.10
#